data_AF-A0A316LW93-F1
#
_entry.id   AF-A0A316LW93-F1
#
_cell.length_a   1.000
_cell.length_b   1.000
_cell.length_c   1.000
_cell.angle_alpha   90.00
_cell.angle_beta   90.00
_cell.angle_gamma   90.00
#
_symmetry.space_group_name_H-M   'P 1'
#
loop_
_entity.id
_entity.type
_entity.pdbx_description
1 polymer ?
#
loop_
_entity_poly.entity_id
_entity_poly.type
_entity_poly.pdbx_seq_one_letter_code
_entity_poly.pdbx_strand_id
1 'polypeptide(L)' 'PFPHEIGFLLGYPPEDVEGFIRNNGQKFLCVGEWKVYENSKAKQKLFQKYDYTRENLIQLLSCGIRMDQIVSIMGA' A
#
# COMPACT_ATOMS: atom_id res chain seq x y z
N PRO A 1 12.83 12.19 17.32
CA PRO A 1 11.80 12.33 16.27
C PRO A 1 12.21 11.54 15.02
N PHE A 2 11.37 10.62 14.56
CA PHE A 2 11.59 9.90 13.29
C PHE A 2 11.35 10.88 12.13
N PRO A 3 12.11 10.87 11.02
CA PRO A 3 11.87 11.78 9.90
C PRO A 3 10.47 11.53 9.33
N HIS A 4 9.62 12.55 9.34
CA HIS A 4 8.22 12.41 8.91
C HIS A 4 8.13 12.26 7.37
N GLU A 5 9.22 12.58 6.68
CA GLU A 5 9.43 12.51 5.23
C GLU A 5 9.80 11.11 4.74
N ILE A 6 10.02 10.14 5.63
CA ILE A 6 10.36 8.75 5.25
C ILE A 6 9.33 8.13 4.29
N GLY A 7 8.09 8.60 4.32
CA GLY A 7 7.04 8.16 3.41
C GLY A 7 7.39 8.40 1.93
N PHE A 8 8.12 9.47 1.61
CA PHE A 8 8.60 9.70 0.24
C PHE A 8 9.60 8.63 -0.21
N LEU A 9 10.52 8.24 0.68
CA LEU A 9 11.49 7.18 0.39
C LEU A 9 10.80 5.82 0.20
N LEU A 10 9.74 5.56 0.96
CA LEU A 10 8.93 4.34 0.85
C LEU A 10 7.97 4.35 -0.36
N GLY A 11 7.97 5.42 -1.16
CA GLY A 11 7.10 5.55 -2.33
C GLY A 11 5.63 5.82 -1.99
N TYR A 12 5.34 6.30 -0.78
CA TYR A 12 3.99 6.73 -0.45
C TYR A 12 3.61 7.98 -1.25
N PRO A 13 2.31 8.11 -1.59
CA PRO A 13 1.83 9.25 -2.35
C PRO A 13 2.18 10.57 -1.65
N PRO A 14 2.77 11.56 -2.35
CA PRO A 14 3.17 12.84 -1.77
C PRO A 14 2.07 13.51 -0.95
N GLU A 15 0.84 13.48 -1.44
CA GLU A 15 -0.33 14.05 -0.81
C GLU A 15 -0.65 13.43 0.56
N ASP A 16 -0.41 12.11 0.71
CA ASP A 16 -0.63 11.40 1.96
C ASP A 16 0.51 11.64 2.96
N VAL A 17 1.74 11.83 2.46
CA VAL A 17 2.91 12.20 3.30
C VAL A 17 2.78 13.62 3.82
N GLU A 18 2.44 14.57 2.95
CA GLU A 18 2.18 15.96 3.34
C GLU A 18 1.00 16.06 4.31
N GLY A 19 -0.09 15.32 4.03
CA GLY A 19 -1.25 15.26 4.91
C GLY A 19 -0.90 14.69 6.29
N PHE A 20 -0.07 13.65 6.34
CA PHE A 20 0.42 13.08 7.59
C PHE A 20 1.22 14.10 8.41
N ILE A 21 2.14 14.82 7.77
CA ILE A 21 2.96 15.85 8.41
C ILE A 21 2.08 16.99 8.93
N ARG A 22 1.24 17.57 8.06
CA ARG A 22 0.38 18.73 8.40
C ARG A 22 -0.61 18.43 9.52
N ASN A 23 -1.12 17.20 9.58
CA ASN A 23 -2.11 16.79 10.57
C ASN A 23 -1.51 16.04 11.77
N ASN A 24 -0.18 15.97 11.91
CA ASN A 24 0.51 15.18 12.95
C ASN A 24 -0.04 13.75 13.05
N GLY A 25 -0.29 13.11 11.89
CA GLY A 25 -0.84 11.77 11.80
C GLY A 25 -2.32 11.61 12.20
N GLN A 26 -3.05 12.70 12.43
CA GLN A 26 -4.50 12.69 12.77
C GLN A 26 -5.35 13.09 11.56
N LYS A 27 -6.69 13.17 11.71
CA LYS A 27 -7.64 13.65 10.68
C LYS A 27 -7.51 12.99 9.29
N PHE A 28 -7.16 11.72 9.26
CA PHE A 28 -7.10 10.93 8.03
C PHE A 28 -8.51 10.60 7.53
N LEU A 29 -8.67 10.44 6.21
CA LEU A 29 -9.93 10.09 5.55
C LEU A 29 -10.22 8.59 5.67
N CYS A 30 -9.19 7.76 5.57
CA CYS A 30 -9.25 6.32 5.80
C CYS A 30 -7.86 5.76 6.12
N VAL A 31 -7.82 4.49 6.51
CA VAL A 31 -6.59 3.75 6.81
C VAL A 31 -6.60 2.44 6.03
N GLY A 32 -5.47 2.12 5.41
CA GLY A 32 -5.15 0.80 4.87
C GLY A 32 -3.67 0.51 5.12
N GLU A 33 -2.92 0.25 4.06
CA GLU A 33 -1.45 0.11 4.14
C GLU A 33 -0.77 1.39 4.68
N TRP A 34 -1.40 2.55 4.49
CA TRP A 34 -1.03 3.82 5.12
C TRP A 34 -2.28 4.66 5.47
N LYS A 35 -2.06 5.79 6.16
CA LYS A 35 -3.11 6.78 6.46
C LYS A 35 -3.32 7.68 5.24
N VAL A 36 -4.56 7.76 4.77
CA VAL A 36 -4.91 8.51 3.57
C VAL A 36 -5.45 9.88 3.91
N TYR A 37 -4.96 10.90 3.22
CA TYR A 37 -5.32 12.30 3.38
C TYR A 37 -5.99 12.88 2.14
N GLU A 38 -5.86 12.22 0.99
CA GLU A 38 -6.54 12.60 -0.25
C GLU A 38 -7.04 11.39 -1.06
N ASN A 39 -8.07 11.58 -1.89
CA ASN A 39 -8.55 10.56 -2.84
C ASN A 39 -8.90 9.20 -2.21
N SER A 40 -9.54 9.20 -1.03
CA SER A 40 -9.83 8.01 -0.22
C SER A 40 -10.45 6.84 -0.99
N LYS A 41 -11.39 7.11 -1.91
CA LYS A 41 -12.02 6.08 -2.75
C LYS A 41 -11.04 5.40 -3.70
N ALA A 42 -10.09 6.15 -4.27
CA ALA A 42 -9.08 5.59 -5.16
C ALA A 42 -8.06 4.77 -4.36
N LYS A 43 -7.62 5.27 -3.20
CA LYS A 43 -6.68 4.54 -2.31
C LYS A 43 -7.31 3.27 -1.74
N GLN A 44 -8.58 3.29 -1.36
CA GLN A 44 -9.29 2.08 -0.92
C GLN A 44 -9.35 1.00 -2.02
N LYS A 45 -9.62 1.38 -3.27
CA LYS A 45 -9.56 0.43 -4.40
C LYS A 45 -8.15 -0.12 -4.61
N LEU A 46 -7.13 0.70 -4.39
CA LEU A 46 -5.73 0.26 -4.47
C LEU A 46 -5.41 -0.76 -3.37
N PHE A 47 -5.84 -0.50 -2.14
CA PHE A 47 -5.66 -1.45 -1.03
C PHE A 47 -6.36 -2.78 -1.29
N GLN A 48 -7.60 -2.75 -1.80
CA GLN A 48 -8.32 -3.97 -2.19
C GLN A 48 -7.56 -4.77 -3.26
N LYS A 49 -6.91 -4.09 -4.21
CA LYS A 49 -6.06 -4.76 -5.20
C LYS A 49 -4.86 -5.42 -4.54
N TYR A 50 -4.20 -4.75 -3.59
CA TYR A 50 -3.09 -5.34 -2.83
C TYR A 50 -3.52 -6.56 -2.03
N ASP A 51 -4.66 -6.49 -1.34
CA ASP A 51 -5.21 -7.62 -0.59
C ASP A 51 -5.47 -8.82 -1.50
N TYR A 52 -6.16 -8.60 -2.63
CA TYR A 52 -6.43 -9.65 -3.61
C TYR A 52 -5.14 -10.26 -4.18
N THR A 53 -4.16 -9.42 -4.54
CA THR A 53 -2.86 -9.89 -5.03
C THR A 53 -2.12 -10.70 -3.97
N ARG A 54 -2.14 -10.25 -2.70
CA ARG A 54 -1.48 -10.93 -1.58
C ARG A 54 -2.12 -12.28 -1.29
N GLU A 55 -3.46 -12.37 -1.29
CA GLU A 55 -4.18 -13.63 -1.11
C GLU A 55 -3.83 -14.62 -2.21
N ASN A 56 -3.88 -14.20 -3.48
CA ASN A 56 -3.50 -15.06 -4.60
C ASN A 56 -2.05 -15.53 -4.51
N LEU A 57 -1.13 -14.64 -4.15
CA LEU A 57 0.28 -14.98 -3.94
C LEU A 57 0.43 -16.07 -2.86
N ILE A 58 -0.25 -15.91 -1.73
CA ILE A 58 -0.22 -16.90 -0.64
C ILE A 58 -0.78 -18.25 -1.09
N GLN A 59 -1.87 -18.26 -1.87
CA GLN A 59 -2.44 -19.50 -2.41
C GLN A 59 -1.46 -20.21 -3.36
N LEU A 60 -0.84 -19.48 -4.29
CA LEU A 60 0.11 -20.05 -5.24
C LEU A 60 1.37 -20.59 -4.54
N LEU A 61 1.88 -19.87 -3.54
CA LEU A 61 2.98 -20.34 -2.70
C LEU A 61 2.60 -21.61 -1.93
N SER A 62 1.38 -21.67 -1.38
CA SER A 62 0.88 -22.84 -0.66
C SER A 62 0.73 -24.07 -1.56
N CYS A 63 0.50 -23.87 -2.86
CA CYS A 63 0.51 -24.92 -3.88
C CYS A 63 1.94 -25.34 -4.32
N GLY A 64 2.98 -24.77 -3.71
CA GLY A 64 4.39 -25.09 -4.03
C GLY A 64 4.93 -24.41 -5.27
N ILE A 65 4.23 -23.41 -5.83
CA ILE A 65 4.74 -22.63 -6.95
C ILE A 65 5.84 -21.70 -6.43
N ARG A 66 6.98 -21.69 -7.12
CA ARG A 66 8.11 -20.84 -6.75
C ARG A 66 7.83 -19.36 -7.04
N MET A 67 8.43 -18.50 -6.22
CA MET A 67 8.25 -17.05 -6.31
C MET A 67 8.58 -16.48 -7.71
N ASP A 68 9.63 -16.96 -8.39
CA ASP A 68 10.02 -16.50 -9.72
C ASP A 68 8.94 -16.79 -10.78
N GLN A 69 8.26 -17.93 -10.67
CA GLN A 69 7.15 -18.28 -11.55
C GLN A 69 5.92 -17.43 -11.26
N ILE A 70 5.62 -17.21 -9.98
CA ILE A 70 4.46 -16.39 -9.57
C ILE A 70 4.61 -14.95 -10.06
N VAL A 71 5.80 -14.35 -9.92
CA VAL A 71 6.10 -13.01 -10.44
C VAL A 71 5.90 -12.97 -11.95
N SER A 72 6.29 -14.01 -12.68
CA SER A 72 6.05 -14.09 -14.13
C SER A 72 4.57 -14.22 -14.51
N ILE A 73 3.76 -14.89 -13.69
CA ILE A 73 2.32 -15.08 -13.94
C ILE A 73 1.52 -13.82 -13.59
N MET A 74 1.88 -13.13 -12.51
CA MET A 74 1.14 -11.99 -11.98
C MET A 74 1.66 -10.62 -12.45
N GLY A 75 2.88 -10.56 -12.98
CA GLY A 75 3.54 -9.34 -13.44
C GLY A 75 3.31 -8.98 -14.92
N ALA A 76 2.54 -9.79 -15.66
CA ALA A 76 2.10 -9.53 -17.04
C ALA A 76 0.69 -8.92 -17.08
#